data_AF-A0A366B473-F1
#
_entry.id   AF-A0A366B473-F1
#
_cell.length_a   1.000
_cell.length_b   1.000
_cell.length_c   1.000
_cell.angle_alpha   90.00
_cell.angle_beta   90.00
_cell.angle_gamma   90.00
#
_symmetry.space_group_name_H-M   'P 1'
#
loop_
_entity.id
_entity.type
_entity.pdbx_description
1 polymer ?
#
loop_
_entity_poly.entity_id
_entity_poly.type
_entity_poly.pdbx_seq_one_letter_code
_entity_poly.pdbx_strand_id
1 'polypeptide(L)'
;MSSNETENKTKWISKFTLSFLSIVGGVDSVLHIILPLFPYKLNQYIVPIGMTSLIIGIVFSIGLSFYWHHKEKNNLIDSKKYYIWLTTILRYWLVFYISTFGFEKLFDVNFAFSYHIEDSLVHTLTGQELTWKYYGHSYYLTVIIGLFQIIGSILLLFRRTTLLGVITLLPVQFNILLINIFYGIGPLTTFISIIMVFGLSYLSLERKEEIVDFFRRYKSSLPSIGNNTLRNSMRILCILIPFLFVFYYSYDVRKSQKYFGKWKVEKMTRNGELVSEKAWKKDTLAWKIIYFEERGKLLFCPNPTMYVDSTSIFMKYNYDDNENSLKVISYEINPEKPDTIPVQISKFKDKSMQWEMIFNKDTIQMELKKENP
;
A
#
# COMPACT_ATOMS: atom_id res chain seq x y z
N MET A 1 45.89 -35.90 4.33
CA MET A 1 45.29 -35.38 5.57
C MET A 1 43.80 -35.22 5.31
N SER A 2 42.99 -36.15 5.85
CA SER A 2 41.54 -36.14 5.71
C SER A 2 40.98 -34.90 6.39
N SER A 3 40.46 -33.96 5.61
CA SER A 3 39.59 -32.92 6.14
C SER A 3 38.35 -33.62 6.67
N ASN A 4 38.21 -33.66 7.99
CA ASN A 4 36.96 -33.97 8.67
C ASN A 4 35.93 -32.93 8.20
N GLU A 5 35.20 -33.24 7.13
CA GLU A 5 33.89 -32.64 6.88
C GLU A 5 33.01 -33.11 8.03
N THR A 6 32.97 -32.34 9.11
CA THR A 6 31.88 -32.43 10.07
C THR A 6 30.61 -32.14 9.30
N GLU A 7 29.93 -33.22 8.90
CA GLU A 7 28.63 -33.21 8.25
C GLU A 7 27.68 -32.43 9.18
N ASN A 8 27.48 -31.14 8.88
CA ASN A 8 26.75 -30.22 9.74
C ASN A 8 25.27 -30.66 9.74
N LYS A 9 24.89 -31.53 10.68
CA LYS A 9 23.53 -32.05 10.81
C LYS A 9 22.56 -30.88 10.96
N THR A 10 21.59 -30.80 10.04
CA THR A 10 20.67 -29.66 9.97
C THR A 10 19.64 -29.72 11.10
N LYS A 11 19.34 -28.55 11.70
CA LYS A 11 18.33 -28.46 12.77
C LYS A 11 16.96 -28.91 12.25
N TRP A 12 16.19 -29.62 13.09
CA TRP A 12 14.83 -30.09 12.73
C TRP A 12 13.94 -28.95 12.20
N ILE A 13 14.02 -27.76 12.80
CA ILE A 13 13.23 -26.61 12.36
C ILE A 13 13.48 -26.24 10.89
N SER A 14 14.71 -26.33 10.40
CA SER A 14 15.03 -26.05 8.99
C SER A 14 14.40 -27.09 8.06
N LYS A 15 14.38 -28.37 8.49
CA LYS A 15 13.77 -29.48 7.76
C LYS A 15 12.25 -29.36 7.72
N PHE A 16 11.65 -28.93 8.84
CA PHE A 16 10.23 -28.64 8.93
C PHE A 16 9.85 -27.47 8.03
N THR A 17 10.56 -26.34 8.13
CA THR A 17 10.29 -25.15 7.30
C THR A 17 10.37 -25.49 5.81
N LEU A 18 11.42 -26.19 5.37
CA LEU A 18 11.56 -26.61 3.97
C LEU A 18 10.43 -27.56 3.55
N SER A 19 10.17 -28.60 4.34
CA SER A 19 9.07 -29.55 4.06
C SER A 19 7.71 -28.82 3.97
N PHE A 20 7.42 -27.94 4.91
CA PHE A 20 6.18 -27.17 4.96
C PHE A 20 6.02 -26.27 3.74
N LEU A 21 7.01 -25.44 3.43
CA LEU A 21 6.96 -24.51 2.30
C LEU A 21 6.90 -25.24 0.96
N SER A 22 7.61 -26.35 0.80
CA SER A 22 7.58 -27.15 -0.43
C SER A 22 6.26 -27.88 -0.63
N ILE A 23 5.75 -28.55 0.41
CA ILE A 23 4.58 -29.42 0.31
C ILE A 23 3.29 -28.60 0.32
N VAL A 24 3.11 -27.73 1.31
CA VAL A 24 1.85 -26.98 1.46
C VAL A 24 1.66 -26.02 0.29
N GLY A 25 2.71 -25.28 -0.09
CA GLY A 25 2.66 -24.41 -1.28
C GLY A 25 2.47 -25.19 -2.58
N GLY A 26 3.11 -26.36 -2.71
CA GLY A 26 2.92 -27.24 -3.87
C GLY A 26 1.48 -27.75 -3.99
N VAL A 27 0.91 -28.26 -2.89
CA VAL A 27 -0.48 -28.72 -2.83
C VAL A 27 -1.44 -27.57 -3.15
N ASP A 28 -1.27 -26.40 -2.53
CA ASP A 28 -2.10 -25.23 -2.79
C ASP A 28 -2.08 -24.81 -4.28
N SER A 29 -0.89 -24.82 -4.89
CA SER A 29 -0.73 -24.44 -6.30
C SER A 29 -1.48 -25.35 -7.27
N VAL A 30 -1.53 -26.65 -6.98
CA VAL A 30 -2.30 -27.63 -7.77
C VAL A 30 -3.80 -27.38 -7.58
N LEU A 31 -4.24 -27.15 -6.34
CA LEU A 31 -5.65 -26.98 -6.03
C LEU A 31 -6.25 -25.71 -6.65
N HIS A 32 -5.56 -24.58 -6.56
CA HIS A 32 -6.16 -23.31 -6.98
C HIS A 32 -6.02 -23.03 -8.47
N ILE A 33 -5.00 -23.58 -9.12
CA ILE A 33 -4.76 -23.30 -10.55
C ILE A 33 -5.29 -24.44 -11.42
N ILE A 34 -5.08 -25.70 -11.01
CA ILE A 34 -5.41 -26.85 -11.87
C ILE A 34 -6.85 -27.31 -11.63
N LEU A 35 -7.33 -27.29 -10.38
CA LEU A 35 -8.65 -27.84 -10.06
C LEU A 35 -9.83 -27.06 -10.70
N PRO A 36 -9.79 -25.72 -10.84
CA PRO A 36 -10.83 -24.98 -11.57
C PRO A 36 -10.90 -25.26 -13.07
N LEU A 37 -9.89 -25.92 -13.66
CA LEU A 37 -9.92 -26.35 -15.08
C LEU A 37 -10.83 -27.58 -15.29
N PHE A 38 -11.24 -28.25 -14.22
CA PHE A 38 -12.14 -29.42 -14.31
C PHE A 38 -13.61 -29.00 -14.52
N PRO A 39 -14.44 -29.90 -15.08
CA PRO A 39 -15.85 -29.59 -15.37
C PRO A 39 -16.63 -29.10 -14.15
N TYR A 40 -17.57 -28.16 -14.37
CA TYR A 40 -18.38 -27.49 -13.34
C TYR A 40 -19.04 -28.43 -12.31
N LYS A 41 -19.42 -29.66 -12.71
CA LYS A 41 -20.00 -30.67 -11.80
C LYS A 41 -19.07 -31.07 -10.64
N LEU A 42 -17.75 -30.96 -10.83
CA LEU A 42 -16.76 -31.19 -9.78
C LEU A 42 -16.53 -29.96 -8.90
N ASN A 43 -16.98 -28.76 -9.31
CA ASN A 43 -16.70 -27.50 -8.62
C ASN A 43 -17.20 -27.49 -7.17
N GLN A 44 -18.35 -28.11 -6.90
CA GLN A 44 -18.92 -28.24 -5.55
C GLN A 44 -18.01 -28.99 -4.56
N TYR A 45 -17.12 -29.85 -5.04
CA TYR A 45 -16.19 -30.60 -4.20
C TYR A 45 -14.82 -29.94 -4.09
N ILE A 46 -14.53 -28.91 -4.90
CA ILE A 46 -13.21 -28.25 -4.96
C ILE A 46 -12.82 -27.65 -3.61
N VAL A 47 -13.73 -26.91 -2.98
CA VAL A 47 -13.44 -26.23 -1.71
C VAL A 47 -13.21 -27.24 -0.58
N PRO A 48 -14.09 -28.25 -0.34
CA PRO A 48 -13.85 -29.27 0.67
C PRO A 48 -12.58 -30.09 0.41
N ILE A 49 -12.36 -30.53 -0.84
CA ILE A 49 -11.15 -31.30 -1.21
C ILE A 49 -9.91 -30.45 -1.01
N GLY A 50 -9.95 -29.17 -1.38
CA GLY A 50 -8.85 -28.22 -1.22
C GLY A 50 -8.47 -28.02 0.24
N MET A 51 -9.45 -27.76 1.12
CA MET A 51 -9.19 -27.61 2.55
C MET A 51 -8.63 -28.90 3.17
N THR A 52 -9.19 -30.05 2.80
CA THR A 52 -8.76 -31.35 3.33
C THR A 52 -7.33 -31.68 2.89
N SER A 53 -7.00 -31.44 1.63
CA SER A 53 -5.66 -31.69 1.10
C SER A 53 -4.60 -30.73 1.64
N LEU A 54 -4.95 -29.48 1.95
CA LEU A 54 -4.06 -28.57 2.70
C LEU A 54 -3.76 -29.10 4.10
N ILE A 55 -4.77 -29.55 4.84
CA ILE A 55 -4.59 -30.16 6.17
C ILE A 55 -3.68 -31.40 6.07
N ILE A 56 -3.93 -32.28 5.09
CA ILE A 56 -3.10 -33.46 4.84
C ILE A 56 -1.66 -33.05 4.50
N GLY A 57 -1.47 -32.02 3.67
CA GLY A 57 -0.15 -31.49 3.31
C GLY A 57 0.61 -30.96 4.53
N ILE A 58 -0.07 -30.26 5.43
CA ILE A 58 0.51 -29.78 6.70
C ILE A 58 0.94 -30.96 7.57
N VAL A 59 0.03 -31.92 7.81
CA VAL A 59 0.33 -33.12 8.63
C VAL A 59 1.47 -33.93 8.02
N PHE A 60 1.47 -34.12 6.70
CA PHE A 60 2.52 -34.81 5.97
C PHE A 60 3.87 -34.08 6.09
N SER A 61 3.89 -32.76 6.00
CA SER A 61 5.12 -31.97 6.16
C SER A 61 5.74 -32.12 7.55
N ILE A 62 4.90 -32.18 8.60
CA ILE A 62 5.32 -32.43 9.98
C ILE A 62 5.90 -33.85 10.08
N GLY A 63 5.16 -34.87 9.63
CA GLY A 63 5.58 -36.27 9.67
C GLY A 63 6.88 -36.51 8.90
N LEU A 64 7.00 -35.95 7.70
CA LEU A 64 8.21 -36.03 6.87
C LEU A 64 9.41 -35.39 7.58
N SER A 65 9.22 -34.23 8.22
CA SER A 65 10.30 -33.55 8.95
C SER A 65 10.86 -34.38 10.11
N PHE A 66 9.98 -35.05 10.88
CA PHE A 66 10.37 -35.95 11.96
C PHE A 66 11.05 -37.21 11.43
N TYR A 67 10.46 -37.83 10.40
CA TYR A 67 11.02 -39.01 9.74
C TYR A 67 12.44 -38.72 9.21
N TRP A 68 12.60 -37.62 8.48
CA TRP A 68 13.88 -37.20 7.94
C TRP A 68 14.90 -36.89 9.05
N HIS A 69 14.49 -36.18 10.10
CA HIS A 69 15.39 -35.87 11.22
C HIS A 69 15.83 -37.12 11.99
N HIS A 70 14.92 -38.05 12.26
CA HIS A 70 15.24 -39.31 12.94
C HIS A 70 16.20 -40.18 12.11
N LYS A 71 15.91 -40.35 10.82
CA LYS A 71 16.75 -41.16 9.92
C LYS A 71 18.15 -40.56 9.69
N GLU A 72 18.28 -39.24 9.59
CA GLU A 72 19.60 -38.58 9.53
C GLU A 72 20.38 -38.76 10.84
N LYS A 73 19.73 -38.66 12.00
CA LYS A 73 20.39 -38.87 13.30
C LYS A 73 21.01 -40.27 13.38
N ASN A 74 20.30 -41.26 12.84
CA ASN A 74 20.73 -42.66 12.79
C ASN A 74 21.61 -43.01 11.58
N ASN A 75 22.03 -42.02 10.77
CA ASN A 75 22.83 -42.20 9.55
C ASN A 75 22.22 -43.21 8.54
N LEU A 76 20.89 -43.32 8.51
CA LEU A 76 20.17 -44.28 7.66
C LEU A 76 19.86 -43.73 6.27
N ILE A 77 20.03 -42.43 6.04
CA ILE A 77 19.61 -41.72 4.84
C ILE A 77 20.59 -40.59 4.50
N ASP A 78 20.84 -40.38 3.21
CA ASP A 78 21.47 -39.17 2.69
C ASP A 78 20.49 -37.97 2.69
N SER A 79 20.68 -37.06 3.63
CA SER A 79 19.87 -35.83 3.76
C SER A 79 19.98 -34.89 2.56
N LYS A 80 21.08 -34.94 1.81
CA LYS A 80 21.31 -34.04 0.68
C LYS A 80 20.29 -34.27 -0.43
N LYS A 81 19.89 -35.53 -0.66
CA LYS A 81 18.86 -35.87 -1.64
C LYS A 81 17.52 -35.23 -1.30
N TYR A 82 17.06 -35.36 -0.05
CA TYR A 82 15.79 -34.76 0.41
C TYR A 82 15.79 -33.26 0.27
N TYR A 83 16.89 -32.63 0.69
CA TYR A 83 17.08 -31.20 0.56
C TYR A 83 16.96 -30.73 -0.89
N ILE A 84 17.68 -31.38 -1.82
CA ILE A 84 17.64 -31.03 -3.25
C ILE A 84 16.23 -31.18 -3.82
N TRP A 85 15.53 -32.28 -3.51
CA TRP A 85 14.17 -32.51 -3.98
C TRP A 85 13.18 -31.47 -3.45
N LEU A 86 13.20 -31.21 -2.15
CA LEU A 86 12.28 -30.23 -1.54
C LEU A 86 12.57 -28.80 -2.01
N THR A 87 13.83 -28.38 -2.10
CA THR A 87 14.20 -27.06 -2.64
C THR A 87 13.81 -26.93 -4.12
N THR A 88 13.89 -28.02 -4.88
CA THR A 88 13.42 -28.04 -6.28
C THR A 88 11.90 -27.87 -6.33
N ILE A 89 11.14 -28.64 -5.55
CA ILE A 89 9.68 -28.50 -5.46
C ILE A 89 9.31 -27.07 -5.08
N LEU A 90 9.96 -26.51 -4.04
CA LEU A 90 9.75 -25.13 -3.58
C LEU A 90 9.90 -24.13 -4.73
N ARG A 91 11.02 -24.20 -5.46
CA ARG A 91 11.30 -23.29 -6.57
C ARG A 91 10.27 -23.43 -7.69
N TYR A 92 9.94 -24.66 -8.08
CA TYR A 92 9.06 -24.88 -9.22
C TYR A 92 7.62 -24.46 -8.94
N TRP A 93 7.08 -24.74 -7.75
CA TRP A 93 5.72 -24.28 -7.43
C TRP A 93 5.67 -22.75 -7.27
N LEU A 94 6.71 -22.12 -6.70
CA LEU A 94 6.82 -20.65 -6.62
C LEU A 94 6.81 -20.03 -8.03
N VAL A 95 7.60 -20.58 -8.96
CA VAL A 95 7.63 -20.14 -10.35
C VAL A 95 6.26 -20.27 -10.98
N PHE A 96 5.65 -21.44 -10.88
CA PHE A 96 4.34 -21.71 -11.46
C PHE A 96 3.30 -20.71 -10.95
N TYR A 97 3.16 -20.60 -9.63
CA TYR A 97 2.15 -19.77 -8.99
C TYR A 97 2.35 -18.27 -9.26
N ILE A 98 3.56 -17.75 -9.02
CA ILE A 98 3.87 -16.32 -9.22
C ILE A 98 3.72 -15.95 -10.71
N SER A 99 4.13 -16.82 -11.63
CA SER A 99 3.98 -16.58 -13.07
C SER A 99 2.51 -16.54 -13.48
N THR A 100 1.64 -17.40 -12.95
CA THR A 100 0.19 -17.37 -13.20
C THR A 100 -0.39 -16.00 -12.82
N PHE A 101 -0.12 -15.52 -11.60
CA PHE A 101 -0.55 -14.17 -11.18
C PHE A 101 0.07 -13.04 -12.00
N GLY A 102 1.26 -13.25 -12.56
CA GLY A 102 1.89 -12.32 -13.50
C GLY A 102 1.14 -12.28 -14.83
N PHE A 103 0.83 -13.44 -15.41
CA PHE A 103 0.06 -13.54 -16.65
C PHE A 103 -1.37 -13.02 -16.50
N GLU A 104 -2.04 -13.30 -15.38
CA GLU A 104 -3.36 -12.72 -15.08
C GLU A 104 -3.36 -11.19 -15.11
N LYS A 105 -2.27 -10.55 -14.67
CA LYS A 105 -2.11 -9.08 -14.77
C LYS A 105 -1.88 -8.61 -16.21
N LEU A 106 -1.16 -9.38 -17.01
CA LEU A 106 -0.96 -9.05 -18.43
C LEU A 106 -2.27 -9.16 -19.23
N PHE A 107 -3.10 -10.15 -18.92
CA PHE A 107 -4.37 -10.38 -19.62
C PHE A 107 -5.59 -9.70 -18.97
N ASP A 108 -5.35 -8.83 -17.99
CA ASP A 108 -6.40 -8.06 -17.28
C ASP A 108 -7.53 -8.93 -16.67
N VAL A 109 -7.16 -10.12 -16.16
CA VAL A 109 -8.11 -11.10 -15.62
C VAL A 109 -8.64 -10.68 -14.25
N ASN A 110 -7.77 -10.11 -13.41
CA ASN A 110 -8.10 -9.82 -12.01
C ASN A 110 -8.71 -8.43 -11.79
N PHE A 111 -8.32 -7.42 -12.59
CA PHE A 111 -8.67 -6.02 -12.34
C PHE A 111 -9.68 -5.46 -13.35
N ALA A 112 -10.49 -6.36 -13.92
CA ALA A 112 -11.52 -6.01 -14.88
C ALA A 112 -12.52 -4.99 -14.30
N PHE A 113 -13.05 -4.17 -15.20
CA PHE A 113 -14.04 -3.15 -14.88
C PHE A 113 -15.27 -3.74 -14.19
N SER A 114 -15.75 -3.07 -13.13
CA SER A 114 -16.96 -3.46 -12.42
C SER A 114 -17.91 -2.28 -12.27
N TYR A 115 -19.11 -2.43 -12.83
CA TYR A 115 -20.16 -1.40 -12.78
C TYR A 115 -20.58 -1.06 -11.34
N HIS A 116 -20.72 -2.04 -10.44
CA HIS A 116 -21.16 -1.77 -9.07
C HIS A 116 -20.09 -1.02 -8.25
N ILE A 117 -18.81 -1.28 -8.51
CA ILE A 117 -17.68 -0.57 -7.88
C ILE A 117 -17.61 0.88 -8.37
N GLU A 118 -18.00 1.14 -9.62
CA GLU A 118 -18.05 2.50 -10.17
C GLU A 118 -19.23 3.31 -9.65
N ASP A 119 -20.40 2.67 -9.49
CA ASP A 119 -21.60 3.34 -8.99
C ASP A 119 -21.61 3.51 -7.46
N SER A 120 -20.70 2.84 -6.75
CA SER A 120 -20.60 2.91 -5.28
C SER A 120 -19.78 4.10 -4.80
N LEU A 121 -20.16 4.64 -3.64
CA LEU A 121 -19.39 5.68 -2.98
C LEU A 121 -18.05 5.10 -2.49
N VAL A 122 -16.96 5.85 -2.65
CA VAL A 122 -15.60 5.36 -2.31
C VAL A 122 -15.49 4.85 -0.87
N HIS A 123 -16.18 5.50 0.07
CA HIS A 123 -16.14 5.12 1.50
C HIS A 123 -16.95 3.86 1.82
N THR A 124 -17.81 3.39 0.91
CA THR A 124 -18.58 2.14 1.11
C THR A 124 -17.90 0.92 0.49
N LEU A 125 -16.85 1.12 -0.31
CA LEU A 125 -16.11 0.03 -0.94
C LEU A 125 -15.34 -0.78 0.11
N THR A 126 -15.32 -2.09 -0.06
CA THR A 126 -14.42 -2.96 0.70
C THR A 126 -12.95 -2.69 0.32
N GLY A 127 -12.02 -3.07 1.19
CA GLY A 127 -10.58 -2.92 0.90
C GLY A 127 -10.15 -3.64 -0.39
N GLN A 128 -10.77 -4.79 -0.69
CA GLN A 128 -10.56 -5.50 -1.96
C GLN A 128 -11.09 -4.73 -3.16
N GLU A 129 -12.33 -4.24 -3.12
CA GLU A 129 -12.91 -3.48 -4.23
C GLU A 129 -12.13 -2.19 -4.49
N LEU A 130 -11.71 -1.50 -3.43
CA LEU A 130 -10.88 -0.30 -3.54
C LEU A 130 -9.52 -0.61 -4.18
N THR A 131 -8.89 -1.73 -3.79
CA THR A 131 -7.63 -2.18 -4.37
C THR A 131 -7.80 -2.53 -5.84
N TRP A 132 -8.89 -3.20 -6.22
CA TRP A 132 -9.16 -3.59 -7.60
C TRP A 132 -9.47 -2.37 -8.46
N LYS A 133 -10.23 -1.41 -7.94
CA LYS A 133 -10.47 -0.12 -8.59
C LYS A 133 -9.16 0.64 -8.83
N TYR A 134 -8.28 0.70 -7.83
CA TYR A 134 -6.99 1.38 -7.93
C TYR A 134 -6.07 0.74 -8.99
N TYR A 135 -5.90 -0.58 -8.97
CA TYR A 135 -5.05 -1.28 -9.94
C TYR A 135 -5.69 -1.38 -11.34
N GLY A 136 -7.02 -1.39 -11.44
CA GLY A 136 -7.76 -1.36 -12.70
C GLY A 136 -7.69 -0.01 -13.41
N HIS A 137 -7.50 1.10 -12.67
CA HIS A 137 -7.37 2.44 -13.26
C HIS A 137 -6.15 2.57 -14.19
N SER A 138 -5.02 1.88 -13.88
CA SER A 138 -3.79 1.95 -14.69
C SER A 138 -3.31 0.58 -15.12
N TYR A 139 -3.74 0.15 -16.31
CA TYR A 139 -3.28 -1.08 -16.95
C TYR A 139 -1.75 -1.15 -17.07
N TYR A 140 -1.09 -0.03 -17.40
CA TYR A 140 0.38 0.01 -17.54
C TYR A 140 1.12 -0.35 -16.25
N LEU A 141 0.66 0.15 -15.09
CA LEU A 141 1.26 -0.18 -13.80
C LEU A 141 1.09 -1.67 -13.51
N THR A 142 -0.12 -2.20 -13.73
CA THR A 142 -0.46 -3.61 -13.56
C THR A 142 0.42 -4.52 -14.43
N VAL A 143 0.63 -4.15 -15.70
CA VAL A 143 1.52 -4.88 -16.62
C VAL A 143 2.96 -4.88 -16.14
N ILE A 144 3.50 -3.74 -15.69
CA ILE A 144 4.88 -3.67 -15.17
C ILE A 144 5.07 -4.62 -13.99
N ILE A 145 4.12 -4.63 -13.04
CA ILE A 145 4.16 -5.56 -11.90
C ILE A 145 4.11 -7.01 -12.39
N GLY A 146 3.22 -7.32 -13.34
CA GLY A 146 3.12 -8.65 -13.95
C GLY A 146 4.42 -9.08 -14.65
N LEU A 147 5.09 -8.17 -15.37
CA LEU A 147 6.38 -8.43 -16.01
C LEU A 147 7.48 -8.73 -15.00
N PHE A 148 7.55 -8.00 -13.88
CA PHE A 148 8.49 -8.34 -12.80
C PHE A 148 8.23 -9.73 -12.22
N GLN A 149 6.96 -10.11 -12.05
CA GLN A 149 6.58 -11.46 -11.61
C GLN A 149 7.00 -12.53 -12.62
N ILE A 150 6.76 -12.32 -13.91
CA ILE A 150 7.12 -13.29 -14.97
C ILE A 150 8.64 -13.39 -15.13
N ILE A 151 9.35 -12.26 -15.29
CA ILE A 151 10.80 -12.23 -15.44
C ILE A 151 11.48 -12.84 -14.21
N GLY A 152 11.05 -12.45 -13.01
CA GLY A 152 11.56 -13.01 -11.77
C GLY A 152 11.34 -14.53 -11.67
N SER A 153 10.18 -15.01 -12.12
CA SER A 153 9.86 -16.45 -12.15
C SER A 153 10.73 -17.21 -13.17
N ILE A 154 10.95 -16.66 -14.36
CA ILE A 154 11.86 -17.24 -15.36
C ILE A 154 13.30 -17.31 -14.79
N LEU A 155 13.76 -16.26 -14.12
CA LEU A 155 15.08 -16.25 -13.47
C LEU A 155 15.18 -17.30 -12.35
N LEU A 156 14.10 -17.59 -11.64
CA LEU A 156 14.07 -18.64 -10.62
C LEU A 156 14.20 -20.07 -11.18
N LEU A 157 13.91 -20.31 -12.47
CA LEU A 157 14.06 -21.64 -13.07
C LEU A 157 15.54 -22.07 -13.17
N PHE A 158 16.42 -21.14 -13.56
CA PHE A 158 17.83 -21.47 -13.76
C PHE A 158 18.61 -21.35 -12.45
N ARG A 159 19.40 -22.39 -12.13
CA ARG A 159 20.22 -22.44 -10.90
C ARG A 159 21.20 -21.26 -10.80
N ARG A 160 21.66 -20.74 -11.94
CA ARG A 160 22.61 -19.63 -12.04
C ARG A 160 21.97 -18.27 -11.74
N THR A 161 20.69 -18.09 -12.05
CA THR A 161 19.97 -16.81 -11.90
C THR A 161 19.01 -16.80 -10.72
N THR A 162 19.00 -17.84 -9.88
CA THR A 162 18.08 -17.96 -8.75
C THR A 162 18.15 -16.74 -7.82
N LEU A 163 19.36 -16.25 -7.51
CA LEU A 163 19.51 -15.07 -6.64
C LEU A 163 18.89 -13.82 -7.28
N LEU A 164 19.06 -13.60 -8.58
CA LEU A 164 18.42 -12.50 -9.29
C LEU A 164 16.89 -12.64 -9.30
N GLY A 165 16.39 -13.86 -9.49
CA GLY A 165 14.95 -14.14 -9.39
C GLY A 165 14.39 -13.80 -8.01
N VAL A 166 15.07 -14.22 -6.93
CA VAL A 166 14.66 -13.90 -5.55
C VAL A 166 14.69 -12.39 -5.28
N ILE A 167 15.76 -11.68 -5.66
CA ILE A 167 15.88 -10.24 -5.43
C ILE A 167 14.82 -9.45 -6.22
N THR A 168 14.44 -9.91 -7.40
CA THR A 168 13.37 -9.30 -8.20
C THR A 168 11.99 -9.59 -7.60
N LEU A 169 11.71 -10.83 -7.21
CA LEU A 169 10.37 -11.25 -6.77
C LEU A 169 10.06 -10.87 -5.33
N LEU A 170 11.04 -10.93 -4.42
CA LEU A 170 10.78 -10.77 -2.98
C LEU A 170 10.18 -9.39 -2.64
N PRO A 171 10.67 -8.24 -3.17
CA PRO A 171 10.05 -6.94 -2.92
C PRO A 171 8.62 -6.85 -3.47
N VAL A 172 8.39 -7.37 -4.68
CA VAL A 172 7.07 -7.36 -5.33
C VAL A 172 6.08 -8.21 -4.53
N GLN A 173 6.48 -9.44 -4.18
CA GLN A 173 5.62 -10.37 -3.45
C GLN A 173 5.39 -9.92 -2.01
N PHE A 174 6.37 -9.27 -1.37
CA PHE A 174 6.21 -8.68 -0.06
C PHE A 174 5.24 -7.50 -0.08
N ASN A 175 5.31 -6.63 -1.10
CA ASN A 175 4.33 -5.55 -1.25
C ASN A 175 2.90 -6.09 -1.45
N ILE A 176 2.73 -7.13 -2.28
CA ILE A 176 1.43 -7.81 -2.46
C ILE A 176 0.93 -8.40 -1.13
N LEU A 177 1.80 -9.03 -0.33
CA LEU A 177 1.44 -9.52 0.99
C LEU A 177 0.94 -8.40 1.92
N LEU A 178 1.62 -7.25 1.95
CA LEU A 178 1.20 -6.12 2.77
C LEU A 178 -0.16 -5.60 2.34
N ILE A 179 -0.41 -5.48 1.03
CA ILE A 179 -1.72 -5.10 0.50
C ILE A 179 -2.77 -6.12 0.97
N ASN A 180 -2.48 -7.42 0.85
CA ASN A 180 -3.41 -8.46 1.27
C ASN A 180 -3.81 -8.36 2.75
N ILE A 181 -2.84 -8.13 3.64
CA ILE A 181 -3.08 -7.98 5.09
C ILE A 181 -3.86 -6.69 5.39
N PHE A 182 -3.38 -5.54 4.91
CA PHE A 182 -3.91 -4.24 5.33
C PHE A 182 -5.22 -3.85 4.64
N TYR A 183 -5.50 -4.39 3.46
CA TYR A 183 -6.77 -4.19 2.75
C TYR A 183 -7.76 -5.35 2.96
N GLY A 184 -7.42 -6.34 3.81
CA GLY A 184 -8.31 -7.45 4.14
C GLY A 184 -8.68 -8.31 2.93
N ILE A 185 -7.72 -8.57 2.04
CA ILE A 185 -7.91 -9.44 0.88
C ILE A 185 -8.07 -10.87 1.37
N GLY A 186 -8.98 -11.63 0.73
CA GLY A 186 -9.47 -12.94 1.21
C GLY A 186 -8.43 -13.85 1.90
N PRO A 187 -8.84 -14.59 2.94
CA PRO A 187 -7.92 -15.28 3.86
C PRO A 187 -6.97 -16.26 3.16
N LEU A 188 -7.45 -16.93 2.11
CA LEU A 188 -6.68 -17.90 1.35
C LEU A 188 -5.60 -17.24 0.48
N THR A 189 -5.95 -16.13 -0.18
CA THR A 189 -5.01 -15.29 -0.95
C THR A 189 -3.93 -14.70 -0.03
N THR A 190 -4.32 -14.26 1.17
CA THR A 190 -3.36 -13.81 2.19
C THR A 190 -2.44 -14.96 2.62
N PHE A 191 -2.99 -16.13 2.95
CA PHE A 191 -2.23 -17.30 3.35
C PHE A 191 -1.18 -17.74 2.31
N ILE A 192 -1.56 -17.86 1.04
CA ILE A 192 -0.61 -18.26 -0.01
C ILE A 192 0.45 -17.17 -0.26
N SER A 193 0.09 -15.89 -0.15
CA SER A 193 1.07 -14.80 -0.24
C SER A 193 2.10 -14.82 0.89
N ILE A 194 1.70 -15.23 2.10
CA ILE A 194 2.61 -15.48 3.22
C ILE A 194 3.57 -16.63 2.88
N ILE A 195 3.06 -17.77 2.39
CA ILE A 195 3.90 -18.91 2.00
C ILE A 195 4.89 -18.52 0.91
N MET A 196 4.46 -17.75 -0.10
CA MET A 196 5.35 -17.30 -1.17
C MET A 196 6.48 -16.41 -0.66
N VAL A 197 6.18 -15.43 0.21
CA VAL A 197 7.20 -14.56 0.81
C VAL A 197 8.17 -15.38 1.67
N PHE A 198 7.68 -16.32 2.47
CA PHE A 198 8.56 -17.19 3.26
C PHE A 198 9.39 -18.13 2.38
N GLY A 199 8.82 -18.65 1.28
CA GLY A 199 9.52 -19.46 0.29
C GLY A 199 10.68 -18.71 -0.37
N LEU A 200 10.42 -17.50 -0.87
CA LEU A 200 11.44 -16.63 -1.45
C LEU A 200 12.49 -16.21 -0.40
N SER A 201 12.07 -15.92 0.83
CA SER A 201 12.97 -15.60 1.94
C SER A 201 13.86 -16.79 2.30
N TYR A 202 13.31 -18.00 2.31
CA TYR A 202 14.07 -19.23 2.55
C TYR A 202 15.15 -19.42 1.47
N LEU A 203 14.81 -19.25 0.18
CA LEU A 203 15.76 -19.33 -0.93
C LEU A 203 16.86 -18.25 -0.84
N SER A 204 16.54 -17.07 -0.32
CA SER A 204 17.50 -15.99 -0.04
C SER A 204 18.47 -16.38 1.09
N LEU A 205 17.92 -16.90 2.21
CA LEU A 205 18.68 -17.29 3.39
C LEU A 205 19.59 -18.49 3.14
N GLU A 206 19.18 -19.42 2.27
CA GLU A 206 20.02 -20.53 1.81
C GLU A 206 21.33 -20.04 1.17
N ARG A 207 21.28 -18.89 0.48
CA ARG A 207 22.43 -18.29 -0.22
C ARG A 207 23.08 -17.14 0.55
N LYS A 208 22.80 -16.99 1.84
CA LYS A 208 23.30 -15.86 2.64
C LYS A 208 24.82 -15.70 2.58
N GLU A 209 25.57 -16.80 2.60
CA GLU A 209 27.04 -16.76 2.56
C GLU A 209 27.53 -16.25 1.20
N GLU A 210 26.92 -16.71 0.11
CA GLU A 210 27.22 -16.24 -1.26
C GLU A 210 26.94 -14.73 -1.40
N ILE A 211 25.84 -14.26 -0.81
CA ILE A 211 25.44 -12.84 -0.81
C ILE A 211 26.45 -12.01 -0.02
N VAL A 212 26.79 -12.44 1.20
CA VAL A 212 27.77 -11.75 2.06
C VAL A 212 29.14 -11.71 1.38
N ASP A 213 29.57 -12.82 0.77
CA ASP A 213 30.83 -12.90 0.04
C ASP A 213 30.83 -12.02 -1.22
N PHE A 214 29.70 -11.90 -1.93
CA PHE A 214 29.56 -10.97 -3.04
C PHE A 214 29.83 -9.52 -2.60
N PHE A 215 29.20 -9.08 -1.50
CA PHE A 215 29.42 -7.73 -0.97
C PHE A 215 30.83 -7.54 -0.38
N ARG A 216 31.43 -8.59 0.19
CA ARG A 216 32.82 -8.54 0.69
C ARG A 216 33.84 -8.41 -0.45
N ARG A 217 33.59 -9.10 -1.57
CA ARG A 217 34.46 -9.02 -2.76
C ARG A 217 34.29 -7.72 -3.53
N TYR A 218 33.10 -7.10 -3.48
CA TYR A 218 32.86 -5.82 -4.10
C TYR A 218 33.69 -4.73 -3.41
N LYS A 219 34.77 -4.28 -4.08
CA LYS A 219 35.59 -3.15 -3.66
C LYS A 219 35.32 -1.98 -4.60
N SER A 220 34.87 -0.87 -4.05
CA SER A 220 34.80 0.38 -4.81
C SER A 220 36.22 0.83 -5.15
N SER A 221 36.52 1.00 -6.44
CA SER A 221 37.81 1.50 -6.93
C SER A 221 37.90 3.02 -6.92
N LEU A 222 36.81 3.72 -6.55
CA LEU A 222 36.75 5.17 -6.54
C LEU A 222 37.51 5.72 -5.32
N PRO A 223 38.32 6.78 -5.48
CA PRO A 223 39.03 7.39 -4.37
C PRO A 223 38.04 8.01 -3.38
N SER A 224 38.30 7.84 -2.08
CA SER A 224 37.50 8.49 -1.05
C SER A 224 37.80 9.98 -1.00
N ILE A 225 36.78 10.81 -1.17
CA ILE A 225 36.89 12.26 -1.02
C ILE A 225 36.64 12.65 0.45
N GLY A 226 37.49 13.52 1.00
CA GLY A 226 37.37 14.06 2.36
C GLY A 226 37.74 13.08 3.49
N ASN A 227 37.65 13.57 4.73
CA ASN A 227 37.95 12.77 5.92
C ASN A 227 36.76 11.88 6.35
N ASN A 228 37.03 10.85 7.16
CA ASN A 228 35.99 9.90 7.61
C ASN A 228 34.86 10.58 8.41
N THR A 229 35.22 11.56 9.24
CA THR A 229 34.29 12.28 10.10
C THR A 229 33.28 13.10 9.30
N LEU A 230 33.74 13.85 8.30
CA LEU A 230 32.88 14.63 7.41
C LEU A 230 31.93 13.72 6.64
N ARG A 231 32.43 12.58 6.12
CA ARG A 231 31.60 11.64 5.38
C ARG A 231 30.51 11.00 6.25
N ASN A 232 30.82 10.60 7.47
CA ASN A 232 29.81 10.10 8.40
C ASN A 232 28.83 11.19 8.83
N SER A 233 29.30 12.43 9.01
CA SER A 233 28.43 13.58 9.29
C SER A 233 27.47 13.83 8.13
N MET A 234 27.95 13.81 6.88
CA MET A 234 27.10 13.96 5.70
C MET A 234 26.07 12.83 5.58
N ARG A 235 26.44 11.57 5.86
CA ARG A 235 25.48 10.45 5.88
C ARG A 235 24.34 10.69 6.87
N ILE A 236 24.66 11.20 8.06
CA ILE A 236 23.66 11.55 9.08
C ILE A 236 22.82 12.74 8.60
N LEU A 237 23.45 13.80 8.09
CA LEU A 237 22.77 15.01 7.61
C LEU A 237 21.82 14.72 6.43
N CYS A 238 22.18 13.82 5.51
CA CYS A 238 21.31 13.41 4.41
C CYS A 238 19.99 12.77 4.87
N ILE A 239 19.94 12.24 6.10
CA ILE A 239 18.72 11.70 6.71
C ILE A 239 18.07 12.76 7.62
N LEU A 240 18.89 13.44 8.42
CA LEU A 240 18.43 14.38 9.43
C LEU A 240 17.80 15.64 8.83
N ILE A 241 18.39 16.21 7.77
CA ILE A 241 17.88 17.46 7.18
C ILE A 241 16.48 17.26 6.58
N PRO A 242 16.22 16.24 5.71
CA PRO A 242 14.86 15.98 5.25
C PRO A 242 13.88 15.68 6.38
N PHE A 243 14.31 14.94 7.42
CA PHE A 243 13.49 14.68 8.59
C PHE A 243 13.09 15.97 9.32
N LEU A 244 14.05 16.84 9.64
CA LEU A 244 13.78 18.11 10.32
C LEU A 244 12.92 19.04 9.45
N PHE A 245 13.18 19.08 8.14
CA PHE A 245 12.39 19.87 7.19
C PHE A 245 10.92 19.42 7.16
N VAL A 246 10.67 18.11 7.03
CA VAL A 246 9.31 17.56 7.06
C VAL A 246 8.68 17.72 8.45
N PHE A 247 9.44 17.54 9.53
CA PHE A 247 8.95 17.73 10.89
C PHE A 247 8.48 19.17 11.12
N TYR A 248 9.28 20.15 10.70
CA TYR A 248 8.91 21.57 10.73
C TYR A 248 7.64 21.83 9.91
N TYR A 249 7.58 21.36 8.65
CA TYR A 249 6.42 21.58 7.79
C TYR A 249 5.15 20.84 8.28
N SER A 250 5.30 19.72 8.99
CA SER A 250 4.18 18.97 9.58
C SER A 250 3.48 19.73 10.71
N TYR A 251 4.15 20.70 11.33
CA TYR A 251 3.56 21.56 12.36
C TYR A 251 2.41 22.40 11.79
N ASP A 252 2.61 23.03 10.63
CA ASP A 252 1.58 23.84 9.97
C ASP A 252 0.38 23.00 9.52
N VAL A 253 0.62 21.75 9.09
CA VAL A 253 -0.45 20.78 8.78
C VAL A 253 -1.30 20.52 10.04
N ARG A 254 -0.67 20.25 11.19
CA ARG A 254 -1.40 20.01 12.45
C ARG A 254 -2.17 21.24 12.91
N LYS A 255 -1.64 22.45 12.72
CA LYS A 255 -2.33 23.69 13.09
C LYS A 255 -3.69 23.85 12.37
N SER A 256 -3.78 23.38 11.12
CA SER A 256 -5.03 23.44 10.34
C SER A 256 -6.16 22.49 10.81
N GLN A 257 -5.88 21.56 11.74
CA GLN A 257 -6.88 20.57 12.19
C GLN A 257 -8.05 21.17 12.97
N LYS A 258 -7.89 22.34 13.62
CA LYS A 258 -8.95 22.97 14.42
C LYS A 258 -10.22 23.22 13.60
N TYR A 259 -10.05 23.71 12.37
CA TYR A 259 -11.16 23.99 11.46
C TYR A 259 -11.37 22.91 10.40
N PHE A 260 -10.43 21.98 10.24
CA PHE A 260 -10.47 20.93 9.21
C PHE A 260 -11.82 20.21 9.16
N GLY A 261 -12.35 20.06 7.95
CA GLY A 261 -13.61 19.36 7.69
C GLY A 261 -14.55 20.13 6.77
N LYS A 262 -15.73 19.54 6.56
CA LYS A 262 -16.79 20.07 5.71
C LYS A 262 -17.74 20.93 6.55
N TRP A 263 -17.91 22.20 6.18
CA TRP A 263 -18.78 23.14 6.88
C TRP A 263 -19.93 23.58 5.98
N LYS A 264 -21.16 23.33 6.42
CA LYS A 264 -22.38 23.78 5.75
C LYS A 264 -22.67 25.23 6.11
N VAL A 265 -22.99 26.04 5.11
CA VAL A 265 -23.49 27.40 5.27
C VAL A 265 -25.00 27.33 5.52
N GLU A 266 -25.42 27.46 6.78
CA GLU A 266 -26.84 27.43 7.17
C GLU A 266 -27.54 28.74 6.76
N LYS A 267 -26.85 29.87 6.92
CA LYS A 267 -27.35 31.19 6.58
C LYS A 267 -26.24 32.04 5.96
N MET A 268 -26.56 32.79 4.92
CA MET A 268 -25.65 33.75 4.29
C MET A 268 -26.38 35.05 3.99
N THR A 269 -25.82 36.18 4.38
CA THR A 269 -26.30 37.51 4.00
C THR A 269 -25.21 38.25 3.24
N ARG A 270 -25.59 38.93 2.15
CA ARG A 270 -24.71 39.78 1.34
C ARG A 270 -25.26 41.21 1.35
N ASN A 271 -24.47 42.17 1.80
CA ASN A 271 -24.87 43.57 1.97
C ASN A 271 -26.14 43.75 2.82
N GLY A 272 -26.32 42.90 3.84
CA GLY A 272 -27.49 42.88 4.72
C GLY A 272 -28.71 42.12 4.17
N GLU A 273 -28.71 41.72 2.91
CA GLU A 273 -29.81 40.94 2.31
C GLU A 273 -29.55 39.43 2.42
N LEU A 274 -30.60 38.66 2.73
CA LEU A 274 -30.52 37.20 2.85
C LEU A 274 -30.37 36.54 1.47
N VAL A 275 -29.29 35.78 1.29
CA VAL A 275 -29.05 35.02 0.05
C VAL A 275 -29.99 33.82 0.01
N SER A 276 -30.84 33.77 -1.01
CA SER A 276 -31.81 32.68 -1.21
C SER A 276 -31.14 31.29 -1.25
N GLU A 277 -31.83 30.26 -0.75
CA GLU A 277 -31.35 28.89 -0.78
C GLU A 277 -31.05 28.37 -2.19
N LYS A 278 -31.75 28.84 -3.22
CA LYS A 278 -31.59 28.39 -4.61
C LYS A 278 -30.65 29.29 -5.43
N ALA A 279 -30.09 30.34 -4.84
CA ALA A 279 -29.24 31.31 -5.54
C ALA A 279 -27.99 30.65 -6.17
N TRP A 280 -27.45 29.62 -5.53
CA TRP A 280 -26.26 28.87 -6.00
C TRP A 280 -26.36 28.31 -7.41
N LYS A 281 -27.58 28.14 -7.95
CA LYS A 281 -27.79 27.67 -9.33
C LYS A 281 -27.39 28.70 -10.39
N LYS A 282 -27.33 29.98 -10.03
CA LYS A 282 -27.05 31.11 -10.94
C LYS A 282 -25.92 32.00 -10.44
N ASP A 283 -25.66 32.02 -9.14
CA ASP A 283 -24.64 32.82 -8.48
C ASP A 283 -23.57 31.90 -7.88
N THR A 284 -22.35 31.94 -8.43
CA THR A 284 -21.20 31.16 -7.95
C THR A 284 -20.69 31.63 -6.58
N LEU A 285 -21.05 32.85 -6.16
CA LEU A 285 -20.72 33.41 -4.84
C LEU A 285 -21.76 33.06 -3.77
N ALA A 286 -22.85 32.37 -4.11
CA ALA A 286 -23.84 31.90 -3.15
C ALA A 286 -23.40 30.55 -2.54
N TRP A 287 -22.33 30.58 -1.75
CA TRP A 287 -21.69 29.40 -1.17
C TRP A 287 -22.62 28.62 -0.23
N LYS A 288 -22.58 27.29 -0.33
CA LYS A 288 -23.36 26.37 0.51
C LYS A 288 -22.48 25.45 1.35
N ILE A 289 -21.27 25.16 0.89
CA ILE A 289 -20.30 24.37 1.63
C ILE A 289 -18.95 25.07 1.58
N ILE A 290 -18.28 25.14 2.72
CA ILE A 290 -16.89 25.55 2.83
C ILE A 290 -16.08 24.34 3.31
N TYR A 291 -15.13 23.89 2.50
CA TYR A 291 -14.19 22.83 2.89
C TYR A 291 -12.95 23.48 3.48
N PHE A 292 -12.68 23.16 4.75
CA PHE A 292 -11.42 23.47 5.39
C PHE A 292 -10.51 22.28 5.20
N GLU A 293 -9.47 22.50 4.41
CA GLU A 293 -8.51 21.50 4.02
C GLU A 293 -7.17 21.75 4.72
N GLU A 294 -6.35 20.71 4.73
CA GLU A 294 -5.01 20.78 5.29
C GLU A 294 -4.16 21.87 4.61
N ARG A 295 -3.16 22.38 5.35
CA ARG A 295 -2.20 23.39 4.85
C ARG A 295 -2.86 24.73 4.52
N GLY A 296 -3.85 25.12 5.33
CA GLY A 296 -4.47 26.44 5.21
C GLY A 296 -5.29 26.59 3.93
N LYS A 297 -5.86 25.52 3.40
CA LYS A 297 -6.64 25.55 2.16
C LYS A 297 -8.14 25.72 2.47
N LEU A 298 -8.81 26.57 1.71
CA LEU A 298 -10.26 26.78 1.76
C LEU A 298 -10.85 26.60 0.37
N LEU A 299 -11.92 25.81 0.27
CA LEU A 299 -12.70 25.68 -0.95
C LEU A 299 -14.13 26.13 -0.66
N PHE A 300 -14.54 27.20 -1.33
CA PHE A 300 -15.89 27.74 -1.24
C PHE A 300 -16.73 27.16 -2.37
N CYS A 301 -17.68 26.29 -2.04
CA CYS A 301 -18.49 25.56 -2.99
C CYS A 301 -19.95 26.04 -2.96
N PRO A 302 -20.51 26.49 -4.10
CA PRO A 302 -21.93 26.86 -4.19
C PRO A 302 -22.85 25.64 -4.18
N ASN A 303 -22.41 24.48 -4.68
CA ASN A 303 -23.24 23.30 -4.76
C ASN A 303 -23.36 22.61 -3.38
N PRO A 304 -24.58 22.37 -2.86
CA PRO A 304 -24.79 21.76 -1.54
C PRO A 304 -24.62 20.23 -1.49
N THR A 305 -24.57 19.54 -2.63
CA THR A 305 -24.57 18.07 -2.68
C THR A 305 -23.24 17.46 -3.10
N MET A 306 -22.51 18.13 -4.00
CA MET A 306 -21.24 17.62 -4.52
C MET A 306 -20.25 18.77 -4.74
N TYR A 307 -18.96 18.48 -4.59
CA TYR A 307 -17.91 19.41 -4.97
C TYR A 307 -17.84 19.55 -6.49
N VAL A 308 -17.80 20.79 -6.97
CA VAL A 308 -17.70 21.12 -8.41
C VAL A 308 -16.63 22.18 -8.60
N ASP A 309 -15.47 21.77 -9.11
CA ASP A 309 -14.27 22.59 -9.20
C ASP A 309 -14.50 23.89 -10.00
N SER A 310 -15.16 23.78 -11.17
CA SER A 310 -15.42 24.92 -12.08
C SER A 310 -16.28 26.05 -11.52
N THR A 311 -16.99 25.80 -10.42
CA THR A 311 -17.85 26.80 -9.74
C THR A 311 -17.37 27.12 -8.34
N SER A 312 -16.35 26.40 -7.85
CA SER A 312 -15.82 26.57 -6.51
C SER A 312 -14.63 27.52 -6.54
N ILE A 313 -14.45 28.27 -5.45
CA ILE A 313 -13.35 29.22 -5.32
C ILE A 313 -12.31 28.65 -4.35
N PHE A 314 -11.05 28.64 -4.77
CA PHE A 314 -9.93 28.28 -3.91
C PHE A 314 -9.34 29.53 -3.25
N MET A 315 -9.26 29.49 -1.92
CA MET A 315 -8.57 30.50 -1.13
C MET A 315 -7.63 29.82 -0.15
N LYS A 316 -6.70 30.60 0.42
CA LYS A 316 -5.93 30.15 1.58
C LYS A 316 -6.42 30.82 2.84
N TYR A 317 -6.07 30.28 4.00
CA TYR A 317 -6.23 30.98 5.25
C TYR A 317 -5.00 30.85 6.14
N ASN A 318 -4.74 31.94 6.86
CA ASN A 318 -3.85 31.97 7.99
C ASN A 318 -4.67 32.20 9.25
N TYR A 319 -4.35 31.46 10.30
CA TYR A 319 -5.06 31.53 11.55
C TYR A 319 -4.25 32.21 12.64
N ASP A 320 -4.91 33.12 13.37
CA ASP A 320 -4.42 33.69 14.62
C ASP A 320 -5.19 33.10 15.80
N ASP A 321 -4.53 32.19 16.54
CA ASP A 321 -5.08 31.54 17.74
C ASP A 321 -5.48 32.54 18.82
N ASN A 322 -4.80 33.68 18.91
CA ASN A 322 -4.96 34.63 20.00
C ASN A 322 -6.18 35.55 19.80
N GLU A 323 -6.55 35.82 18.54
CA GLU A 323 -7.59 36.81 18.21
C GLU A 323 -8.93 36.19 17.78
N ASN A 324 -9.04 34.85 17.69
CA ASN A 324 -10.17 34.18 17.04
C ASN A 324 -10.51 34.80 15.67
N SER A 325 -9.48 35.26 14.96
CA SER A 325 -9.59 35.85 13.63
C SER A 325 -8.91 34.93 12.62
N LEU A 326 -9.39 34.99 11.38
CA LEU A 326 -8.84 34.22 10.29
C LEU A 326 -8.60 35.16 9.12
N LYS A 327 -7.41 35.12 8.53
CA LYS A 327 -7.07 35.93 7.36
C LYS A 327 -7.20 35.03 6.14
N VAL A 328 -8.25 35.24 5.35
CA VAL A 328 -8.45 34.54 4.09
C VAL A 328 -7.67 35.25 2.99
N ILE A 329 -6.91 34.51 2.21
CA ILE A 329 -6.10 35.03 1.11
C ILE A 329 -6.77 34.59 -0.19
N SER A 330 -7.33 35.55 -0.93
CA SER A 330 -8.00 35.31 -2.21
C SER A 330 -7.05 35.54 -3.37
N TYR A 331 -6.96 34.55 -4.27
CA TYR A 331 -6.15 34.62 -5.48
C TYR A 331 -6.98 34.92 -6.74
N GLU A 332 -8.29 35.11 -6.60
CA GLU A 332 -9.24 35.23 -7.71
C GLU A 332 -9.01 36.49 -8.55
N ILE A 333 -8.80 37.64 -7.91
CA ILE A 333 -8.68 38.93 -8.61
C ILE A 333 -7.27 39.15 -9.13
N ASN A 334 -6.25 38.88 -8.30
CA ASN A 334 -4.86 39.11 -8.64
C ASN A 334 -3.98 37.99 -8.08
N PRO A 335 -3.64 36.97 -8.90
CA PRO A 335 -2.78 35.88 -8.47
C PRO A 335 -1.38 36.33 -8.03
N GLU A 336 -0.84 37.42 -8.60
CA GLU A 336 0.50 37.93 -8.28
C GLU A 336 0.52 38.75 -6.97
N LYS A 337 -0.61 39.39 -6.64
CA LYS A 337 -0.81 40.16 -5.41
C LYS A 337 -2.17 39.84 -4.81
N PRO A 338 -2.30 38.69 -4.12
CA PRO A 338 -3.59 38.23 -3.62
C PRO A 338 -4.12 39.13 -2.51
N ASP A 339 -5.44 39.33 -2.51
CA ASP A 339 -6.10 40.11 -1.48
C ASP A 339 -6.15 39.33 -0.17
N THR A 340 -5.79 40.00 0.93
CA THR A 340 -5.90 39.42 2.28
C THR A 340 -7.14 39.99 2.96
N ILE A 341 -8.10 39.12 3.19
CA ILE A 341 -9.44 39.42 3.69
C ILE A 341 -9.50 39.02 5.17
N PRO A 342 -9.63 39.98 6.09
CA PRO A 342 -9.87 39.65 7.49
C PRO A 342 -11.27 39.06 7.64
N VAL A 343 -11.35 37.90 8.28
CA VAL A 343 -12.58 37.22 8.65
C VAL A 343 -12.66 37.18 10.17
N GLN A 344 -13.68 37.85 10.71
CA GLN A 344 -13.96 37.79 12.13
C GLN A 344 -14.76 36.52 12.42
N ILE A 345 -14.26 35.69 13.34
CA ILE A 345 -14.96 34.49 13.79
C ILE A 345 -15.60 34.78 15.14
N SER A 346 -16.93 34.71 15.19
CA SER A 346 -17.67 34.80 16.43
C SER A 346 -18.42 33.51 16.74
N LYS A 347 -18.74 33.29 18.01
CA LYS A 347 -19.50 32.13 18.52
C LYS A 347 -18.93 30.76 18.10
N PHE A 348 -17.60 30.63 17.99
CA PHE A 348 -16.96 29.35 17.72
C PHE A 348 -17.24 28.36 18.87
N LYS A 349 -18.09 27.37 18.62
CA LYS A 349 -18.42 26.28 19.57
C LYS A 349 -18.22 24.94 18.88
N ASP A 350 -16.97 24.54 18.62
CA ASP A 350 -16.47 23.29 17.99
C ASP A 350 -17.09 22.83 16.66
N LYS A 351 -18.41 22.89 16.52
CA LYS A 351 -19.22 22.51 15.36
C LYS A 351 -20.02 23.66 14.77
N SER A 352 -19.99 24.86 15.35
CA SER A 352 -20.63 26.03 14.75
C SER A 352 -19.77 27.28 14.88
N MET A 353 -19.86 28.17 13.90
CA MET A 353 -19.20 29.48 13.91
C MET A 353 -19.92 30.48 13.04
N GLN A 354 -19.75 31.76 13.34
CA GLN A 354 -20.26 32.87 12.54
C GLN A 354 -19.10 33.65 11.95
N TRP A 355 -19.19 33.95 10.66
CA TRP A 355 -18.17 34.65 9.89
C TRP A 355 -18.70 35.99 9.43
N GLU A 356 -17.84 37.00 9.50
CA GLU A 356 -18.06 38.31 8.90
C GLU A 356 -16.81 38.73 8.14
N MET A 357 -16.97 39.11 6.87
CA MET A 357 -15.88 39.47 5.98
C MET A 357 -16.34 40.44 4.89
N ILE A 358 -15.39 41.18 4.32
CA ILE A 358 -15.62 42.03 3.14
C ILE A 358 -14.96 41.37 1.94
N PHE A 359 -15.76 40.91 0.98
CA PHE A 359 -15.30 40.24 -0.24
C PHE A 359 -15.78 41.04 -1.45
N ASN A 360 -14.87 41.48 -2.32
CA ASN A 360 -15.22 42.25 -3.52
C ASN A 360 -16.08 43.50 -3.25
N LYS A 361 -15.84 44.17 -2.11
CA LYS A 361 -16.62 45.31 -1.58
C LYS A 361 -18.00 44.96 -1.02
N ASP A 362 -18.41 43.69 -1.09
CA ASP A 362 -19.63 43.22 -0.46
C ASP A 362 -19.35 42.78 0.99
N THR A 363 -20.25 43.16 1.90
CA THR A 363 -20.23 42.65 3.28
C THR A 363 -20.92 41.30 3.31
N ILE A 364 -20.17 40.25 3.62
CA ILE A 364 -20.67 38.87 3.71
C ILE A 364 -20.70 38.45 5.17
N GLN A 365 -21.86 37.97 5.62
CA GLN A 365 -21.99 37.28 6.91
C GLN A 365 -22.51 35.87 6.69
N MET A 366 -21.93 34.89 7.38
CA MET A 366 -22.29 33.47 7.24
C MET A 366 -22.40 32.78 8.59
N GLU A 367 -23.38 31.89 8.71
CA GLU A 367 -23.50 30.93 9.82
C GLU A 367 -23.08 29.55 9.31
N LEU A 368 -22.04 29.00 9.92
CA LEU A 368 -21.40 27.76 9.49
C LEU A 368 -21.60 26.67 10.53
N LYS A 369 -21.88 25.45 10.06
CA LYS A 369 -22.01 24.26 10.89
C LYS A 369 -21.20 23.11 10.31
N LYS A 370 -20.38 22.48 11.15
CA LYS A 370 -19.54 21.35 10.76
C LYS A 370 -20.39 20.10 10.53
N GLU A 371 -20.24 19.48 9.37
CA GLU A 371 -20.81 18.15 9.12
C GLU A 371 -19.98 17.10 9.88
N ASN A 372 -20.65 16.16 10.53
CA ASN A 372 -19.93 15.04 11.14
C ASN A 372 -19.38 14.16 9.99
N PRO A 373 -18.13 13.68 10.11
CA PRO A 373 -17.50 12.83 9.11
C PRO A 373 -18.25 11.50 8.92
#